data_AF-A0A0K1PW78-F1
#
_entry.id   AF-A0A0K1PW78-F1
#
_cell.length_a   1.000
_cell.length_b   1.000
_cell.length_c   1.000
_cell.angle_alpha   90.00
_cell.angle_beta   90.00
_cell.angle_gamma   90.00
#
_symmetry.space_group_name_H-M   'P 1'
#
loop_
_entity.id
_entity.type
_entity.pdbx_description
1 polymer ?
#
loop_
_entity_poly.entity_id
_entity_poly.type
_entity_poly.pdbx_seq_one_letter_code
_entity_poly.pdbx_strand_id
1 'polypeptide(L)'
;MVELARIRAAFVARFDYKDAMHADHQLFLDAIAQKRRLSVRFFSRKVNRELVLTCAPLDFGPLRGSSDGLDRYQFWNLEGKRKPLNVPVLEADIVKMTLLEETFDPAAIITWTFKPNAWHVKRDWAEFS
;
A
#
# COMPACT_ATOMS: atom_id res chain seq x y z
N MET A 1 15.95 -19.72 -23.49
CA MET A 1 14.80 -19.11 -22.77
C MET A 1 15.13 -18.72 -21.31
N VAL A 2 16.37 -18.35 -21.00
CA VAL A 2 16.79 -17.94 -19.63
C VAL A 2 17.43 -16.54 -19.60
N GLU A 3 17.71 -15.94 -20.76
CA GLU A 3 18.42 -14.65 -20.88
C GLU A 3 17.55 -13.42 -20.60
N LEU A 4 16.25 -13.44 -20.97
CA LEU A 4 15.38 -12.25 -20.85
C LEU A 4 14.96 -11.93 -19.41
N ALA A 5 14.95 -12.91 -18.50
CA ALA A 5 14.61 -12.68 -17.10
C ALA A 5 15.72 -11.96 -16.32
N ARG A 6 16.99 -12.09 -16.76
CA ARG A 6 18.14 -11.44 -16.10
C ARG A 6 18.32 -9.98 -16.52
N ILE A 7 17.90 -9.63 -17.75
CA ILE A 7 18.07 -8.27 -18.27
C ILE A 7 17.11 -7.27 -17.59
N ARG A 8 15.94 -7.71 -17.09
CA ARG A 8 15.07 -6.85 -16.26
C ARG A 8 15.57 -6.66 -14.83
N ALA A 9 16.32 -7.62 -14.28
CA ALA A 9 16.86 -7.52 -12.92
C ALA A 9 18.09 -6.61 -12.82
N ALA A 10 18.90 -6.51 -13.89
CA ALA A 10 20.15 -5.75 -13.88
C ALA A 10 20.00 -4.25 -14.20
N PHE A 11 18.92 -3.82 -14.87
CA PHE A 11 18.70 -2.39 -15.18
C PHE A 11 18.19 -1.57 -13.98
N VAL A 12 17.75 -2.23 -12.90
CA VAL A 12 17.20 -1.57 -11.69
C VAL A 12 18.30 -1.19 -10.70
N ALA A 13 19.55 -1.58 -10.94
CA ALA A 13 20.65 -1.40 -9.99
C ALA A 13 21.48 -0.12 -10.22
N ARG A 14 20.87 1.05 -10.47
CA ARG A 14 21.54 2.37 -10.29
C ARG A 14 20.69 3.64 -10.41
N PHE A 15 19.40 3.58 -10.09
CA PHE A 15 18.66 4.80 -9.75
C PHE A 15 18.31 4.73 -8.28
N ASP A 16 18.55 5.82 -7.56
CA ASP A 16 18.08 6.04 -6.19
C ASP A 16 16.57 5.78 -6.15
N TYR A 17 16.17 4.55 -5.81
CA TYR A 17 14.79 4.06 -5.84
C TYR A 17 13.98 4.58 -4.64
N LYS A 18 14.44 5.66 -4.02
CA LYS A 18 13.92 6.16 -2.75
C LYS A 18 12.58 6.86 -2.87
N ASP A 19 12.15 7.25 -4.07
CA ASP A 19 10.94 8.07 -4.26
C ASP A 19 10.00 7.56 -5.37
N ALA A 20 10.07 6.28 -5.76
CA ALA A 20 9.18 5.77 -6.81
C ALA A 20 7.73 5.69 -6.28
N MET A 21 6.93 6.71 -6.59
CA MET A 21 5.50 6.78 -6.34
C MET A 21 4.73 6.31 -7.58
N HIS A 22 3.64 5.56 -7.38
CA HIS A 22 2.78 5.10 -8.46
C HIS A 22 2.08 6.31 -9.09
N ALA A 23 1.68 6.22 -10.36
CA ALA A 23 0.93 7.29 -11.02
C ALA A 23 -0.36 7.68 -10.26
N ASP A 24 -0.94 6.75 -9.50
CA ASP A 24 -2.14 6.96 -8.67
C ASP A 24 -1.83 7.46 -7.24
N HIS A 25 -0.61 7.94 -6.95
CA HIS A 25 -0.21 8.34 -5.60
C HIS A 25 -1.11 9.42 -4.99
N GLN A 26 -1.46 10.46 -5.76
CA GLN A 26 -2.33 11.51 -5.26
C GLN A 26 -3.72 10.97 -4.90
N LEU A 27 -4.27 10.05 -5.72
CA LEU A 27 -5.54 9.39 -5.44
C LEU A 27 -5.49 8.59 -4.13
N PHE A 28 -4.35 7.94 -3.86
CA PHE A 28 -4.13 7.25 -2.58
C PHE A 28 -4.14 8.22 -1.38
N LEU A 29 -3.44 9.34 -1.48
CA LEU A 29 -3.40 10.36 -0.42
C LEU A 29 -4.78 10.98 -0.17
N ASP A 30 -5.49 11.32 -1.24
CA ASP A 30 -6.84 11.88 -1.16
C ASP A 30 -7.80 10.89 -0.48
N ALA A 31 -7.68 9.59 -0.80
CA ALA A 31 -8.49 8.56 -0.18
C ALA A 31 -8.18 8.36 1.31
N ILE A 32 -6.92 8.51 1.75
CA ILE A 32 -6.57 8.57 3.17
C ILE A 32 -7.26 9.76 3.84
N ALA A 33 -7.10 10.96 3.28
CA ALA A 33 -7.64 12.19 3.85
C ALA A 33 -9.18 12.14 3.97
N GLN A 34 -9.85 11.56 2.97
CA GLN A 34 -11.31 11.47 2.91
C GLN A 34 -11.89 10.18 3.52
N LYS A 35 -11.04 9.28 4.06
CA LYS A 35 -11.43 7.94 4.55
C LYS A 35 -12.19 7.12 3.51
N ARG A 36 -11.83 7.25 2.23
CA ARG A 36 -12.47 6.56 1.10
C ARG A 36 -11.81 5.21 0.85
N ARG A 37 -12.60 4.22 0.44
CA ARG A 37 -12.08 2.92 0.02
C ARG A 37 -11.48 3.00 -1.38
N LEU A 38 -10.57 2.07 -1.65
CA LEU A 38 -9.97 1.87 -2.95
C LEU A 38 -10.20 0.46 -3.44
N SER A 39 -10.47 0.29 -4.73
CA SER A 39 -10.19 -0.97 -5.42
C SER A 39 -8.74 -0.92 -5.90
N VAL A 40 -7.93 -1.87 -5.44
CA VAL A 40 -6.49 -1.92 -5.73
C VAL A 40 -6.20 -3.19 -6.52
N ARG A 41 -5.69 -3.00 -7.75
CA ARG A 41 -5.17 -4.09 -8.58
C ARG A 41 -3.65 -4.09 -8.51
N PHE A 42 -3.08 -5.23 -8.17
CA PHE A 42 -1.63 -5.38 -8.03
C PHE A 42 -1.19 -6.83 -8.30
N PHE A 43 0.08 -7.01 -8.65
CA PHE A 43 0.69 -8.33 -8.79
C PHE A 43 1.16 -8.84 -7.43
N SER A 44 0.57 -9.93 -6.95
CA SER A 44 1.00 -10.57 -5.70
C SER A 44 2.10 -11.58 -5.96
N ARG A 45 3.33 -11.25 -5.55
CA ARG A 45 4.47 -12.17 -5.62
C ARG A 45 4.27 -13.44 -4.79
N LYS A 46 3.49 -13.37 -3.70
CA LYS A 46 3.20 -14.52 -2.81
C LYS A 46 2.39 -15.61 -3.50
N VAL A 47 1.39 -15.22 -4.29
CA VAL A 47 0.49 -16.16 -5.01
C VAL A 47 0.76 -16.18 -6.51
N ASN A 48 1.78 -15.45 -6.97
CA ASN A 48 2.25 -15.34 -8.35
C ASN A 48 1.13 -15.02 -9.37
N ARG A 49 0.25 -14.07 -9.04
CA ARG A 49 -0.82 -13.60 -9.92
C ARG A 49 -1.29 -12.20 -9.53
N GLU A 50 -2.00 -11.53 -10.44
CA GLU A 50 -2.74 -10.32 -10.10
C GLU A 50 -3.88 -10.61 -9.13
N LEU A 51 -4.09 -9.69 -8.19
CA LEU A 51 -5.22 -9.64 -7.28
C LEU A 51 -5.92 -8.28 -7.42
N VAL A 52 -7.22 -8.26 -7.20
CA VAL A 52 -8.02 -7.05 -7.05
C VAL A 52 -8.68 -7.12 -5.69
N LEU A 53 -8.43 -6.13 -4.83
CA LEU A 53 -8.95 -6.09 -3.46
C LEU A 53 -9.65 -4.76 -3.18
N THR A 54 -10.75 -4.81 -2.43
CA THR A 54 -11.36 -3.65 -1.79
C THR A 54 -10.61 -3.34 -0.50
N CYS A 55 -9.99 -2.17 -0.44
CA CYS A 55 -9.05 -1.79 0.60
C CYS A 55 -9.40 -0.45 1.26
N ALA A 56 -9.03 -0.32 2.54
CA ALA A 56 -8.77 0.99 3.13
C ALA A 56 -7.29 1.34 2.90
N PRO A 57 -6.95 2.48 2.27
CA PRO A 57 -5.59 2.97 2.25
C PRO A 57 -5.19 3.42 3.67
N LEU A 58 -4.05 2.94 4.15
CA LEU A 58 -3.56 3.23 5.51
C LEU A 58 -2.38 4.18 5.50
N ASP A 59 -1.28 3.87 4.83
CA ASP A 59 -0.07 4.70 4.92
C ASP A 59 0.83 4.54 3.70
N PHE A 60 1.77 5.48 3.51
CA PHE A 60 2.84 5.36 2.53
C PHE A 60 4.18 5.65 3.19
N GLY A 61 5.09 4.67 3.13
CA GLY A 61 6.40 4.78 3.74
C GLY A 61 7.02 3.41 4.02
N PRO A 62 8.19 3.38 4.69
CA PRO A 62 8.89 2.14 4.99
C PRO A 62 8.12 1.32 6.03
N LEU A 63 8.10 0.00 5.86
CA LEU A 63 7.51 -0.86 6.87
C LEU A 63 8.37 -0.87 8.13
N ARG A 64 7.74 -0.65 9.29
CA ARG A 64 8.39 -0.78 10.59
C ARG A 64 9.02 -2.19 10.72
N GLY A 65 10.32 -2.22 10.94
CA GLY A 65 11.10 -3.45 11.09
C GLY A 65 11.61 -4.07 9.79
N SER A 66 11.28 -3.50 8.62
CA SER A 66 11.93 -3.87 7.36
C SER A 66 13.33 -3.27 7.30
N SER A 67 14.30 -4.04 6.81
CA SER A 67 15.69 -3.60 6.62
C SER A 67 15.97 -3.02 5.23
N ASP A 68 15.05 -3.18 4.28
CA ASP A 68 15.24 -2.71 2.91
C ASP A 68 15.02 -1.19 2.75
N GLY A 69 14.38 -0.55 3.73
CA GLY A 69 14.09 0.89 3.72
C GLY A 69 13.20 1.33 2.56
N LEU A 70 12.51 0.41 1.91
CA LEU A 70 11.72 0.69 0.71
C LEU A 70 10.29 1.11 1.09
N ASP A 71 9.82 2.19 0.49
CA ASP A 71 8.45 2.67 0.70
C ASP A 71 7.42 1.72 0.09
N ARG A 72 6.29 1.58 0.78
CA ARG A 72 5.15 0.77 0.35
C ARG A 72 3.86 1.53 0.52
N TYR A 73 2.95 1.28 -0.39
CA TYR A 73 1.54 1.54 -0.18
C TYR A 73 1.01 0.49 0.79
N GLN A 74 0.56 0.94 1.95
CA GLN A 74 0.04 0.07 2.99
C GLN A 74 -1.48 0.14 2.95
N PHE A 75 -2.09 -1.00 2.66
CA PHE A 75 -3.54 -1.14 2.59
C PHE A 75 -4.06 -2.08 3.69
N TRP A 76 -5.36 -1.98 3.97
CA TRP A 76 -6.10 -2.96 4.74
C TRP A 76 -7.16 -3.62 3.86
N ASN A 77 -7.09 -4.93 3.68
CA ASN A 77 -8.10 -5.69 2.94
C ASN A 77 -9.41 -5.78 3.75
N LEU A 78 -10.44 -5.07 3.30
CA LEU A 78 -11.73 -4.97 3.98
C LEU A 78 -12.60 -6.22 3.82
N GLU A 79 -12.29 -7.08 2.86
CA GLU A 79 -13.03 -8.32 2.56
C GLU A 79 -12.27 -9.57 3.02
N GLY A 80 -11.07 -9.39 3.58
CA GLY A 80 -10.24 -10.49 4.01
C GLY A 80 -10.84 -11.23 5.21
N LYS A 81 -11.00 -12.55 5.09
CA LYS A 81 -11.54 -13.40 6.16
C LYS A 81 -10.46 -14.02 7.05
N ARG A 82 -9.19 -13.90 6.67
CA ARG A 82 -8.04 -14.50 7.37
C ARG A 82 -6.91 -13.50 7.45
N LYS A 83 -6.27 -13.42 8.63
CA LYS A 83 -5.11 -12.56 8.88
C LYS A 83 -3.86 -13.07 8.13
N PRO A 84 -2.89 -12.20 7.80
CA PRO A 84 -2.93 -10.74 7.98
C PRO A 84 -3.83 -10.04 6.95
N LEU A 85 -4.51 -8.97 7.39
CA LEU A 85 -5.32 -8.11 6.53
C LEU A 85 -4.56 -6.89 6.01
N ASN A 86 -3.42 -6.58 6.62
CA ASN A 86 -2.43 -5.64 6.08
C ASN A 86 -1.91 -6.18 4.74
N VAL A 87 -1.93 -5.32 3.72
CA VAL A 87 -1.44 -5.60 2.37
C VAL A 87 -0.46 -4.50 2.00
N PRO A 88 0.85 -4.70 2.23
CA PRO A 88 1.87 -3.75 1.84
C PRO A 88 2.34 -4.06 0.42
N VAL A 89 2.32 -3.07 -0.46
CA VAL A 89 2.62 -3.25 -1.89
C VAL A 89 3.66 -2.23 -2.33
N LEU A 90 4.69 -2.70 -3.02
CA LEU A 90 5.66 -1.83 -3.71
C LEU A 90 5.00 -1.14 -4.89
N GLU A 91 5.42 0.08 -5.18
CA GLU A 91 4.95 0.84 -6.35
C GLU A 91 4.93 0.00 -7.63
N ALA A 92 6.05 -0.65 -7.94
CA ALA A 92 6.22 -1.43 -9.16
C ALA A 92 5.32 -2.67 -9.29
N ASP A 93 4.70 -3.10 -8.19
CA ASP A 93 3.75 -4.22 -8.20
C ASP A 93 2.29 -3.73 -8.33
N ILE A 94 2.03 -2.43 -8.18
CA ILE A 94 0.69 -1.85 -8.34
C ILE A 94 0.41 -1.67 -9.83
N VAL A 95 -0.78 -2.10 -10.24
CA VAL A 95 -1.26 -1.94 -11.62
C VAL A 95 -2.22 -0.76 -11.72
N LYS A 96 -3.11 -0.59 -10.73
CA LYS A 96 -4.08 0.51 -10.69
C LYS A 96 -4.73 0.65 -9.31
N MET A 97 -5.03 1.88 -8.92
CA MET A 97 -5.96 2.21 -7.84
C MET A 97 -7.22 2.89 -8.42
N THR A 98 -8.37 2.57 -7.86
CA THR A 98 -9.64 3.20 -8.23
C THR A 98 -10.38 3.62 -6.98
N LEU A 99 -10.77 4.90 -6.89
CA LEU A 99 -11.55 5.43 -5.78
C LEU A 99 -12.96 4.83 -5.80
N LEU A 100 -13.44 4.37 -4.64
CA LEU A 100 -14.78 3.83 -4.45
C LEU A 100 -15.65 4.83 -3.68
N GLU A 101 -16.96 4.82 -3.89
CA GLU A 101 -17.91 5.74 -3.22
C GLU A 101 -17.94 5.53 -1.70
N GLU A 102 -17.76 4.30 -1.26
CA GLU A 102 -17.82 3.92 0.13
C GLU A 102 -16.62 4.44 0.95
N THR A 103 -16.89 4.71 2.21
CA THR A 103 -15.88 5.07 3.21
C THR A 103 -15.54 3.88 4.10
N PHE A 104 -14.42 3.99 4.81
CA PHE A 104 -14.07 3.10 5.91
C PHE A 104 -14.03 3.87 7.23
N ASP A 105 -14.20 3.14 8.32
CA ASP A 105 -14.05 3.68 9.67
C ASP A 105 -12.67 3.25 10.23
N PRO A 106 -11.76 4.19 10.53
CA PRO A 106 -10.48 3.88 11.17
C PRO A 106 -10.64 3.07 12.46
N ALA A 107 -11.69 3.30 13.26
CA ALA A 107 -11.91 2.57 14.52
C ALA A 107 -12.23 1.08 14.29
N ALA A 108 -12.80 0.73 13.13
CA ALA A 108 -13.07 -0.65 12.75
C ALA A 108 -11.79 -1.42 12.32
N ILE A 109 -10.71 -0.70 12.03
CA ILE A 109 -9.44 -1.27 11.52
C ILE A 109 -8.36 -1.22 12.60
N ILE A 110 -8.21 -0.08 13.26
CA ILE A 110 -7.12 0.22 14.19
C ILE A 110 -7.56 -0.23 15.58
N THR A 111 -7.51 -1.55 15.80
CA THR A 111 -7.85 -2.16 17.08
C THR A 111 -6.63 -2.42 17.97
N TRP A 112 -5.45 -2.00 17.54
CA TRP A 112 -4.21 -2.10 18.31
C TRP A 112 -3.95 -0.83 19.10
N THR A 113 -3.06 -0.89 20.10
CA THR A 113 -2.62 0.30 20.83
C THR A 113 -1.91 1.25 19.86
N PHE A 114 -2.63 2.29 19.43
CA PHE A 114 -2.13 3.29 18.50
C PHE A 114 -1.04 4.13 19.17
N LYS A 115 -0.01 4.48 18.40
CA LYS A 115 1.07 5.35 18.86
C LYS A 115 0.97 6.67 18.10
N PRO A 116 0.99 7.83 18.78
CA PRO A 116 1.06 9.12 18.08
C PRO A 116 2.25 9.16 17.12
N ASN A 117 2.07 9.79 15.96
CA ASN A 117 3.08 9.86 14.89
C ASN A 117 3.53 8.48 14.35
N ALA A 118 2.71 7.43 14.49
CA ALA A 118 3.00 6.13 13.89
C ALA A 118 2.88 6.13 12.36
N TRP A 119 2.21 7.14 11.82
CA TRP A 119 1.95 7.32 10.41
C TRP A 119 3.01 8.19 9.74
N HIS A 120 3.35 7.84 8.50
CA HIS A 120 4.20 8.66 7.64
C HIS A 120 3.40 9.74 6.91
N VAL A 121 2.21 9.39 6.41
CA VAL A 121 1.30 10.34 5.75
C VAL A 121 0.46 11.07 6.81
N LYS A 122 0.46 12.40 6.81
CA LYS A 122 -0.40 13.20 7.71
C LYS A 122 -1.88 13.02 7.37
N ARG A 123 -2.73 12.99 8.39
CA ARG A 123 -4.19 12.78 8.27
C ARG A 123 -4.94 13.33 9.48
N ASP A 124 -6.27 13.36 9.39
CA ASP A 124 -7.18 13.70 10.49
C ASP A 124 -8.22 12.59 10.72
N TRP A 125 -7.79 11.54 11.41
CA TRP A 125 -8.60 10.41 11.84
C TRP A 125 -8.87 10.45 13.36
N ALA A 126 -8.93 11.66 13.94
CA ALA A 126 -9.06 11.86 15.39
C ALA A 126 -7.92 11.18 16.16
N GLU A 127 -8.23 10.30 17.13
CA GLU A 127 -7.24 9.60 17.98
C GLU A 127 -6.28 8.70 17.20
N PHE A 128 -6.59 8.40 15.94
CA PHE A 128 -5.77 7.60 15.03
C PHE A 128 -4.93 8.42 14.05
N SER A 129 -4.54 9.65 14.42
CA SER A 129 -3.69 10.54 13.60
C SER A 129 -2.27 10.66 14.13
#